data_AF-A0AAD8RCK5-F1
#
_entry.id   AF-A0AAD8RCK5-F1
#
_cell.length_a   1.000
_cell.length_b   1.000
_cell.length_c   1.000
_cell.angle_alpha   90.00
_cell.angle_beta   90.00
_cell.angle_gamma   90.00
#
_symmetry.space_group_name_H-M   'P 1'
#
loop_
_entity.id
_entity.type
_entity.pdbx_description
1 polymer ?
#
loop_
_entity_poly.entity_id
_entity_poly.type
_entity_poly.pdbx_seq_one_letter_code
_entity_poly.pdbx_strand_id
1 'polypeptide(L)'
;MPPRCCFAFGYRGVRARPSGRFDAEIRSGDERIRLGTFDTEHEAARAYDAVAWRLGCSRRTMNFHDVWTREQGEQLAPPSLVITRAARQRELEQRLLIAERDEALRLEWARQFHEDVAATEAFYAQKEEEETAAKAKKKASREKPRGRRRGPRKR
;
A
#
# COMPACT_ATOMS: atom_id res chain seq x y z
N MET A 1 -11.34 -2.91 45.90
CA MET A 1 -10.97 -2.92 44.46
C MET A 1 -9.90 -1.87 44.26
N PRO A 2 -8.68 -2.20 43.79
CA PRO A 2 -7.70 -1.16 43.54
C PRO A 2 -8.10 -0.38 42.27
N PRO A 3 -7.98 0.95 42.27
CA PRO A 3 -8.18 1.75 41.06
C PRO A 3 -7.19 1.30 39.98
N ARG A 4 -7.69 1.19 38.75
CA ARG A 4 -6.90 0.74 37.61
C ARG A 4 -5.86 1.81 37.24
N CYS A 5 -4.62 1.35 37.23
CA CYS A 5 -3.46 1.92 36.54
C CYS A 5 -2.94 3.26 37.09
N CYS A 6 -1.87 3.08 37.85
CA CYS A 6 -0.76 3.99 38.09
C CYS A 6 -0.39 4.78 36.82
N PHE A 7 -0.31 6.10 36.91
CA PHE A 7 0.57 6.88 36.05
C PHE A 7 2.01 6.45 36.37
N ALA A 8 2.50 5.40 35.71
CA ALA A 8 3.92 5.06 35.70
C ALA A 8 4.60 6.01 34.71
N PHE A 9 5.25 7.04 35.25
CA PHE A 9 6.05 8.10 34.61
C PHE A 9 6.49 7.85 33.16
N GLY A 10 5.66 8.27 32.20
CA GLY A 10 5.94 8.24 30.76
C GLY A 10 4.95 9.13 30.01
N TYR A 11 5.24 9.45 28.75
CA TYR A 11 4.34 10.27 27.93
C TYR A 11 3.05 9.52 27.57
N ARG A 12 1.93 10.24 27.45
CA ARG A 12 0.65 9.65 27.05
C ARG A 12 0.73 9.05 25.66
N GLY A 13 0.17 7.85 25.51
CA GLY A 13 0.14 7.14 24.24
C GLY A 13 1.49 6.56 23.81
N VAL A 14 2.53 6.66 24.65
CA VAL A 14 3.85 6.07 24.39
C VAL A 14 4.03 4.81 25.23
N ARG A 15 4.53 3.74 24.61
CA ARG A 15 4.84 2.48 25.28
C ARG A 15 6.29 2.08 25.02
N ALA A 16 7.04 1.91 26.10
CA ALA A 16 8.38 1.35 26.05
C ALA A 16 8.35 -0.16 25.82
N ARG A 17 9.22 -0.64 24.94
CA ARG A 17 9.48 -2.07 24.70
C ARG A 17 10.81 -2.46 25.37
N PRO A 18 11.00 -3.69 25.86
CA PRO A 18 12.28 -4.15 26.40
C PRO A 18 13.45 -4.06 25.40
N SER A 19 13.16 -3.92 24.10
CA SER A 19 14.15 -3.66 23.06
C SER A 19 14.70 -2.22 23.04
N GLY A 20 14.19 -1.32 23.89
CA GLY A 20 14.59 0.09 23.94
C GLY A 20 13.94 0.98 22.87
N ARG A 21 12.92 0.48 22.14
CA ARG A 21 12.12 1.27 21.19
C ARG A 21 10.79 1.66 21.80
N PHE A 22 10.20 2.72 21.26
CA PHE A 22 8.97 3.35 21.76
C PHE A 22 7.87 3.30 20.72
N ASP A 23 6.75 2.68 21.07
CA ASP A 23 5.59 2.62 20.20
C ASP A 23 4.64 3.77 20.58
N ALA A 24 4.15 4.52 19.59
CA ALA A 24 3.11 5.54 19.80
C ALA A 24 1.76 5.02 19.31
N GLU A 25 0.74 5.11 20.15
CA GLU A 25 -0.62 4.65 19.84
C GLU A 25 -1.66 5.65 20.36
N ILE A 26 -2.69 5.93 19.56
CA ILE A 26 -3.83 6.76 19.94
C ILE A 26 -5.13 5.96 19.89
N ARG A 27 -6.03 6.28 20.82
CA ARG A 27 -7.39 5.73 20.86
C ARG A 27 -8.37 6.77 20.34
N SER A 28 -9.19 6.38 19.37
CA SER A 28 -10.31 7.17 18.88
C SER A 28 -11.57 6.32 18.96
N GLY A 29 -12.36 6.49 20.02
CA GLY A 29 -13.48 5.60 20.34
C GLY A 29 -13.00 4.17 20.59
N ASP A 30 -13.53 3.21 19.81
CA ASP A 30 -13.19 1.79 19.92
C ASP A 30 -11.94 1.39 19.13
N GLU A 31 -11.48 2.23 18.20
CA GLU A 31 -10.33 1.95 17.35
C GLU A 31 -9.01 2.38 18.02
N ARG A 32 -8.03 1.48 18.02
CA ARG A 32 -6.64 1.76 18.40
C ARG A 32 -5.83 1.95 17.13
N ILE A 33 -5.26 3.14 16.97
CA ILE A 33 -4.45 3.50 15.81
C ILE A 33 -3.00 3.52 16.27
N ARG A 34 -2.18 2.61 15.72
CA ARG A 34 -0.73 2.63 15.93
C ARG A 34 -0.11 3.66 15.01
N LEU A 35 0.56 4.63 15.61
CA LEU A 35 1.15 5.78 14.94
C LEU A 35 2.59 5.54 14.52
N GLY A 36 3.22 4.44 14.93
CA GLY A 36 4.59 4.13 14.55
C GLY A 36 5.42 3.61 15.72
N THR A 37 6.68 3.37 15.41
CA THR A 37 7.72 2.93 16.34
C THR A 37 8.90 3.87 16.20
N PHE A 38 9.38 4.40 17.31
CA PHE A 38 10.36 5.47 17.40
C PHE A 38 11.52 5.04 18.29
N ASP A 39 12.65 5.71 18.12
CA ASP A 39 13.86 5.39 18.89
C ASP A 39 13.93 6.20 20.18
N THR A 40 13.19 7.33 20.27
CA THR A 40 13.09 8.15 21.49
C THR A 40 11.64 8.30 21.97
N GLU A 41 11.46 8.37 23.29
CA GLU A 41 10.15 8.63 23.91
C GLU A 41 9.57 9.98 23.50
N HIS A 42 10.44 10.97 23.38
CA HIS A 42 10.06 12.35 23.10
C HIS A 42 9.55 12.52 21.67
N GLU A 43 10.19 11.87 20.70
CA GLU A 43 9.70 11.82 19.31
C GLU A 43 8.37 11.08 19.20
N ALA A 44 8.23 9.94 19.89
CA ALA A 44 6.98 9.19 19.96
C ALA A 44 5.83 10.04 20.54
N ALA A 45 6.12 10.82 21.60
CA ALA A 45 5.16 11.69 22.24
C ALA A 45 4.75 12.87 21.35
N ARG A 46 5.68 13.44 20.56
CA ARG A 46 5.35 14.49 19.58
C ARG A 46 4.50 13.96 18.43
N ALA A 47 4.79 12.76 17.96
CA ALA A 47 3.94 12.08 16.99
C ALA A 47 2.52 11.86 17.55
N TYR A 48 2.40 11.46 18.83
CA TYR A 48 1.09 11.35 19.49
C TYR A 48 0.33 12.68 19.52
N ASP A 49 0.96 13.77 19.93
CA ASP A 49 0.33 15.10 20.03
C ASP A 49 -0.10 15.64 18.66
N ALA A 50 0.70 15.46 17.61
CA ALA A 50 0.34 15.85 16.25
C ALA A 50 -0.94 15.14 15.77
N VAL A 51 -1.08 13.86 16.09
CA VAL A 51 -2.27 13.08 15.74
C VAL A 51 -3.46 13.44 16.62
N ALA A 52 -3.26 13.66 17.92
CA ALA A 52 -4.29 14.15 18.82
C ALA A 52 -4.84 15.51 18.34
N TRP A 53 -3.97 16.39 17.84
CA TRP A 53 -4.37 17.67 17.26
C TRP A 53 -5.22 17.48 16.00
N ARG A 54 -4.81 16.57 15.10
CA ARG A 54 -5.59 16.22 13.89
C ARG A 54 -6.95 15.61 14.22
N LEU A 55 -7.07 14.88 15.33
CA LEU A 55 -8.33 14.33 15.83
C LEU A 55 -9.19 15.34 16.61
N GLY A 56 -8.73 16.59 16.76
CA GLY A 56 -9.49 17.65 17.43
C GLY A 56 -9.42 17.59 18.96
N CYS A 57 -8.42 16.91 19.55
CA CYS A 57 -8.22 16.92 20.99
C CYS A 57 -7.80 18.31 21.50
N SER A 58 -8.30 18.68 22.69
CA SER A 58 -7.89 19.91 23.37
C SER A 58 -6.40 19.89 23.70
N ARG A 59 -5.74 21.02 23.55
CA ARG A 59 -4.32 21.22 23.89
C ARG A 59 -4.00 20.88 25.35
N ARG A 60 -4.96 21.05 26.27
CA ARG A 60 -4.77 20.67 27.69
C ARG A 60 -4.60 19.17 27.91
N THR A 61 -4.95 18.36 26.90
CA THR A 61 -4.89 16.90 26.97
C THR A 61 -3.59 16.34 26.35
N MET A 62 -2.78 17.19 25.71
CA MET A 62 -1.52 16.84 25.04
C MET A 62 -0.35 16.71 26.00
N ASN A 63 0.72 16.05 25.56
CA ASN A 63 1.95 15.89 26.32
C ASN A 63 2.79 17.18 26.33
N PHE A 64 2.88 17.87 25.20
CA PHE A 64 3.65 19.10 25.06
C PHE A 64 2.78 20.32 24.81
N HIS A 65 3.20 21.45 25.39
CA HIS A 65 2.50 22.74 25.31
C HIS A 65 3.30 23.77 24.50
N ASP A 66 4.42 23.39 23.93
CA ASP A 66 5.31 24.21 23.10
C ASP A 66 4.77 24.41 21.67
N VAL A 67 3.94 23.49 21.18
CA VAL A 67 3.28 23.60 19.88
C VAL A 67 2.00 24.43 19.99
N TRP A 68 2.02 25.63 19.41
CA TRP A 68 0.87 26.55 19.38
C TRP A 68 0.05 26.43 18.10
N THR A 69 0.67 25.98 17.01
CA THR A 69 0.02 25.86 15.69
C THR A 69 0.05 24.44 15.19
N ARG A 70 -0.99 24.08 14.41
CA ARG A 70 -1.11 22.77 13.77
C ARG A 70 0.10 22.44 12.90
N GLU A 71 0.57 23.42 12.14
CA GLU A 71 1.69 23.26 11.21
C GLU A 71 3.00 22.93 11.93
N GLN A 72 3.26 23.54 13.09
CA GLN A 72 4.44 23.21 13.91
C GLN A 72 4.38 21.77 14.43
N GLY A 73 3.21 21.29 14.85
CA GLY A 73 3.02 19.90 15.26
C GLY A 73 3.19 18.92 14.10
N GLU A 74 2.75 19.30 12.90
CA GLU A 74 2.89 18.49 11.69
C GLU A 74 4.31 18.47 11.12
N GLN A 75 5.11 19.53 11.32
CA GLN A 75 6.53 19.56 10.93
C GLN A 75 7.42 18.71 11.87
N LEU A 76 7.05 18.62 13.15
CA LEU A 76 7.79 17.85 14.15
C LEU A 76 7.45 16.35 14.14
N ALA A 77 6.34 15.97 13.52
CA ALA A 77 5.91 14.60 13.38
C ALA A 77 6.23 14.07 11.98
N PRO A 78 6.65 12.80 11.82
CA PRO A 78 6.80 12.22 10.49
C PRO A 78 5.43 12.27 9.77
N PRO A 79 5.40 12.67 8.49
CA PRO A 79 4.18 13.12 7.81
C PRO A 79 3.09 12.05 7.62
N SER A 80 3.31 10.79 8.00
CA SER A 80 2.67 9.67 7.33
C SER A 80 2.04 8.61 8.23
N LEU A 81 1.43 8.91 9.38
CA LEU A 81 0.96 7.82 10.26
C LEU A 81 -0.46 7.95 10.85
N VAL A 82 -1.36 8.66 10.18
CA VAL A 82 -2.81 8.58 10.51
C VAL A 82 -3.62 8.08 9.34
N ILE A 83 -3.58 6.77 9.14
CA ILE A 83 -4.51 6.07 8.27
C ILE A 83 -5.83 5.94 9.05
N THR A 84 -6.60 7.03 9.16
CA THR A 84 -7.99 6.91 9.64
C THR A 84 -8.80 6.11 8.62
N ARG A 85 -9.88 5.45 9.07
CA ARG A 85 -10.82 4.77 8.17
C ARG A 85 -11.36 5.72 7.09
N ALA A 86 -11.65 6.98 7.45
CA ALA A 86 -12.10 8.02 6.53
C ALA A 86 -10.99 8.49 5.56
N ALA A 87 -9.74 8.59 6.00
CA ALA A 87 -8.62 8.93 5.12
C ALA A 87 -8.38 7.83 4.08
N ARG A 88 -8.50 6.55 4.45
CA ARG A 88 -8.48 5.43 3.49
C ARG A 88 -9.57 5.53 2.45
N GLN A 89 -10.79 5.87 2.87
CA GLN A 89 -11.90 6.05 1.94
C GLN A 89 -11.62 7.17 0.93
N ARG A 90 -11.13 8.33 1.41
CA ARG A 90 -10.75 9.45 0.54
C ARG A 90 -9.62 9.11 -0.43
N GLU A 91 -8.62 8.33 0.02
CA GLU A 91 -7.53 7.87 -0.84
C GLU A 91 -8.02 6.92 -1.93
N LEU A 92 -8.95 6.02 -1.60
CA LEU A 92 -9.60 5.14 -2.56
C LEU A 92 -10.44 5.93 -3.56
N GLU A 93 -11.24 6.90 -3.11
CA GLU A 93 -12.01 7.80 -3.97
C GLU A 93 -11.10 8.59 -4.92
N GLN A 94 -9.97 9.11 -4.43
CA GLN A 94 -8.99 9.81 -5.27
C GLN A 94 -8.33 8.89 -6.29
N ARG A 95 -7.98 7.66 -5.90
CA ARG A 95 -7.45 6.65 -6.84
C ARG A 95 -8.45 6.30 -7.93
N LEU A 96 -9.73 6.16 -7.58
CA LEU A 96 -10.79 5.91 -8.54
C LEU A 96 -10.94 7.10 -9.49
N LEU A 97 -10.96 8.34 -8.99
CA LEU A 97 -11.01 9.54 -9.83
C LEU A 97 -9.82 9.67 -10.78
N ILE A 98 -8.61 9.30 -10.34
CA ILE A 98 -7.42 9.26 -11.21
C ILE A 98 -7.58 8.18 -12.26
N ALA A 99 -8.01 6.97 -11.88
CA ALA A 99 -8.23 5.87 -12.82
C ALA A 99 -9.30 6.22 -13.88
N GLU A 100 -10.42 6.82 -13.48
CA GLU A 100 -11.47 7.30 -14.39
C GLU A 100 -10.95 8.36 -15.36
N ARG A 101 -10.15 9.31 -14.87
CA ARG A 101 -9.49 10.32 -15.70
C ARG A 101 -8.48 9.70 -16.66
N ASP A 102 -7.66 8.77 -16.19
CA ASP A 102 -6.67 8.07 -17.01
C ASP A 102 -7.34 7.20 -18.08
N GLU A 103 -8.49 6.59 -17.77
CA GLU A 103 -9.31 5.88 -18.74
C GLU A 103 -9.87 6.82 -19.81
N ALA A 104 -10.39 7.99 -19.43
CA ALA A 104 -10.86 8.98 -20.37
C ALA A 104 -9.74 9.47 -21.30
N LEU A 105 -8.57 9.81 -20.72
CA LEU A 105 -7.39 10.22 -21.48
C LEU A 105 -6.90 9.12 -22.42
N ARG A 106 -6.93 7.85 -22.01
CA ARG A 106 -6.54 6.71 -22.85
C ARG A 106 -7.48 6.55 -24.04
N LEU A 107 -8.79 6.74 -23.82
CA LEU A 107 -9.79 6.67 -24.89
C LEU A 107 -9.70 7.87 -25.84
N GLU A 108 -9.47 9.07 -25.31
CA GLU A 108 -9.21 10.27 -26.13
C GLU A 108 -7.95 10.09 -26.97
N TRP A 109 -6.87 9.58 -26.38
CA TRP A 109 -5.63 9.25 -27.08
C TRP A 109 -5.85 8.17 -28.15
N ALA A 110 -6.57 7.09 -27.83
CA ALA A 110 -6.89 6.04 -28.79
C ALA A 110 -7.76 6.52 -29.96
N ARG A 111 -8.65 7.49 -29.74
CA ARG A 111 -9.43 8.13 -30.81
C ARG A 111 -8.54 8.96 -31.73
N GLN A 112 -7.62 9.73 -31.14
CA GLN A 112 -6.70 10.58 -31.90
C GLN A 112 -5.69 9.76 -32.71
N PHE A 113 -5.20 8.64 -32.16
CA PHE A 113 -4.17 7.79 -32.74
C PHE A 113 -4.69 6.40 -33.11
N HIS A 114 -5.90 6.33 -33.67
CA HIS A 114 -6.54 5.06 -34.00
C HIS A 114 -5.76 4.23 -35.04
N GLU A 115 -5.10 4.88 -36.01
CA GLU A 115 -4.26 4.20 -37.02
C GLU A 115 -3.02 3.54 -36.38
N ASP A 116 -2.37 4.24 -35.43
CA ASP A 116 -1.21 3.71 -34.71
C ASP A 116 -1.61 2.57 -33.76
N VAL A 117 -2.74 2.71 -33.06
CA VAL A 117 -3.29 1.65 -32.21
C VAL A 117 -3.61 0.41 -33.05
N ALA A 118 -4.30 0.56 -34.18
CA ALA A 118 -4.60 -0.55 -35.09
C ALA A 118 -3.33 -1.21 -35.65
N ALA A 119 -2.30 -0.43 -35.99
CA ALA A 119 -1.01 -0.96 -36.44
C ALA A 119 -0.29 -1.76 -35.34
N THR A 120 -0.32 -1.28 -34.08
CA THR A 120 0.23 -2.02 -32.94
C THR A 120 -0.54 -3.31 -32.66
N GLU A 121 -1.88 -3.26 -32.66
CA GLU A 121 -2.72 -4.45 -32.48
C GLU A 121 -2.49 -5.50 -33.57
N ALA A 122 -2.37 -5.08 -34.83
CA ALA A 122 -2.06 -5.97 -35.95
C ALA A 122 -0.67 -6.61 -35.82
N PHE A 123 0.34 -5.85 -35.37
CA PHE A 123 1.68 -6.37 -35.11
C PHE A 123 1.67 -7.44 -34.01
N TYR A 124 0.97 -7.19 -32.89
CA TYR A 124 0.88 -8.16 -31.80
C TYR A 124 0.02 -9.38 -32.16
N ALA A 125 -1.02 -9.22 -32.97
CA ALA A 125 -1.82 -10.34 -33.48
C ALA A 125 -0.97 -11.30 -34.34
N GLN A 126 -0.13 -10.78 -35.23
CA GLN A 126 0.80 -11.59 -36.01
C GLN A 126 1.78 -12.36 -35.12
N LYS A 127 2.29 -11.72 -34.07
CA LYS A 127 3.18 -12.36 -33.09
C LYS A 127 2.51 -13.51 -32.33
N GLU A 128 1.27 -13.32 -31.88
CA GLU A 128 0.48 -14.36 -31.22
C GLU A 128 0.18 -15.55 -32.15
N GLU A 129 -0.11 -15.30 -33.43
CA GLU A 129 -0.31 -16.34 -34.44
C GLU A 129 0.98 -17.14 -34.69
N GLU A 130 2.13 -16.47 -34.78
CA GLU A 130 3.44 -17.14 -34.88
C GLU A 130 3.71 -18.02 -33.66
N GLU A 131 3.46 -17.50 -32.45
CA GLU A 131 3.66 -18.24 -31.21
C GLU A 131 2.73 -19.43 -31.08
N THR A 132 1.45 -19.26 -31.39
CA THR A 132 0.45 -20.33 -31.33
C THR A 132 0.74 -21.39 -32.39
N ALA A 133 1.15 -21.01 -33.60
CA ALA A 133 1.62 -21.93 -34.64
C ALA A 133 2.90 -22.66 -34.22
N ALA A 134 3.85 -21.98 -33.59
CA ALA A 134 5.07 -22.60 -33.07
C ALA A 134 4.76 -23.60 -31.93
N LYS A 135 3.87 -23.22 -31.00
CA LYS A 135 3.38 -24.09 -29.92
C LYS A 135 2.64 -25.31 -30.48
N ALA A 136 1.81 -25.16 -31.52
CA ALA A 136 1.12 -26.25 -32.20
C ALA A 136 2.09 -27.20 -32.92
N LYS A 137 3.08 -26.66 -33.64
CA LYS A 137 4.16 -27.45 -34.28
C LYS A 137 4.97 -28.23 -33.25
N LYS A 138 5.32 -27.59 -32.12
CA LYS A 138 6.02 -28.23 -31.01
C LYS A 138 5.18 -29.35 -30.38
N LYS A 139 3.88 -29.14 -30.19
CA LYS A 139 2.94 -30.16 -29.70
C LYS A 139 2.86 -31.36 -30.66
N ALA A 140 2.66 -31.12 -31.96
CA ALA A 140 2.62 -32.16 -32.98
C ALA A 140 3.93 -32.96 -33.09
N SER A 141 5.09 -32.32 -32.90
CA SER A 141 6.39 -33.00 -32.86
C SER A 141 6.55 -33.93 -31.66
N ARG A 142 5.92 -33.60 -30.53
CA ARG A 142 5.96 -34.36 -29.28
C ARG A 142 5.02 -35.57 -29.29
N GLU A 143 3.98 -35.50 -30.11
CA GLU A 143 2.91 -36.51 -30.24
C GLU A 143 3.18 -37.55 -31.36
N LYS A 144 4.20 -37.33 -32.21
CA LYS A 144 4.64 -38.34 -33.19
C LYS A 144 5.04 -39.63 -32.46
N PRO A 145 4.43 -40.79 -32.80
CA PRO A 145 4.75 -42.04 -32.13
C PRO A 145 6.21 -42.40 -32.39
N ARG A 146 6.98 -42.66 -31.33
CA ARG A 146 8.32 -43.24 -31.43
C ARG A 146 8.17 -44.57 -32.15
N GLY A 147 8.54 -44.62 -33.43
CA GLY A 147 8.41 -45.80 -34.28
C GLY A 147 8.96 -47.02 -33.55
N ARG A 148 8.12 -48.04 -33.36
CA ARG A 148 8.53 -49.32 -32.78
C ARG A 148 9.62 -49.90 -33.68
N ARG A 149 10.88 -49.80 -33.25
CA ARG A 149 12.01 -50.53 -33.85
C ARG A 149 11.80 -52.03 -33.61
N ARG A 150 11.00 -52.68 -34.45
CA ARG A 150 10.97 -54.14 -34.53
C ARG A 150 12.16 -54.57 -35.39
N GLY A 151 13.28 -54.87 -34.74
CA GLY A 151 14.43 -55.50 -35.40
C GLY A 151 14.07 -56.92 -35.85
N PRO A 152 14.66 -57.40 -36.95
CA PRO A 152 14.37 -58.74 -37.46
C PRO A 152 14.92 -59.79 -36.49
N ARG A 153 14.04 -60.64 -35.96
CA ARG A 153 14.43 -61.83 -35.19
C ARG A 153 15.08 -62.83 -36.15
N LYS A 154 16.39 -63.04 -36.04
CA LYS A 154 17.09 -64.12 -36.77
C LYS A 154 16.68 -65.48 -36.20
N ARG A 155 16.51 -66.44 -37.11
CA ARG A 155 16.12 -67.85 -36.88
C ARG A 155 17.25 -68.66 -36.28
#